data_AF-A0A7K2KYM2-F1
#
_entry.id   AF-A0A7K2KYM2-F1
#
_cell.length_a   1.000
_cell.length_b   1.000
_cell.length_c   1.000
_cell.angle_alpha   90.00
_cell.angle_beta   90.00
_cell.angle_gamma   90.00
#
_symmetry.space_group_name_H-M   'P 1'
#
loop_
_entity.id
_entity.type
_entity.pdbx_description
1 polymer ?
#
loop_
_entity_poly.entity_id
_entity_poly.type
_entity_poly.pdbx_seq_one_letter_code
_entity_poly.pdbx_strand_id
1 'polypeptide(L)'
;MARTRARARLPMAVAAAVAVMSTMAATGSTAATRPAAGPDRPTIRYTEYGIPHIIASDWEGLGTGYGYAAAKDNICTLADTYLMVNAQRSRHLGPDGRASPGQNQNTTTNLKSDLYFQRIKDDGVVERLIAQPAPDGPEPAVKEAIRGYVRGYNRYLSETGADGLTDPACRGAAWVRPITELDVYRHAHAEIIMGSADALLDGQVDAAPPGAASAPAKPASSPKETAAKISSALAVSRQQSMGSNALAVGSQGVSGGTGMLLANPHFPWQGKNRMWQSHLTIPGKVNVSGASLLGLPAVNIGYNDDVAWSHTVATVA
;
A
#
# COMPACT_ATOMS: atom_id res chain seq x y z
N MET A 1 46.71 48.84 64.73
CA MET A 1 45.69 47.78 64.67
C MET A 1 45.33 47.57 63.20
N ALA A 2 46.05 46.69 62.48
CA ALA A 2 45.68 45.30 62.15
C ALA A 2 44.39 45.24 61.29
N ARG A 3 44.35 44.82 60.02
CA ARG A 3 44.67 43.50 59.42
C ARG A 3 44.65 43.64 57.87
N THR A 4 45.71 43.31 57.11
CA THR A 4 46.03 42.03 56.39
C THR A 4 44.97 41.52 55.42
N ARG A 5 45.22 40.97 54.21
CA ARG A 5 46.40 40.60 53.36
C ARG A 5 45.79 40.22 51.98
N ALA A 6 46.22 40.74 50.84
CA ALA A 6 47.41 40.44 50.01
C ALA A 6 47.29 39.17 49.12
N ARG A 7 47.33 39.41 47.79
CA ARG A 7 47.48 38.47 46.66
C ARG A 7 48.98 38.20 46.37
N ALA A 8 49.30 37.01 45.86
CA ALA A 8 50.44 36.72 44.96
C ALA A 8 50.19 35.32 44.34
N ARG A 9 49.93 35.15 43.04
CA ARG A 9 50.83 35.05 41.86
C ARG A 9 51.79 33.84 41.86
N LEU A 10 51.62 33.06 40.78
CA LEU A 10 52.30 31.84 40.29
C LEU A 10 53.82 32.00 40.05
N PRO A 11 54.57 30.90 39.89
CA PRO A 11 54.93 30.46 38.53
C PRO A 11 54.97 28.94 38.26
N MET A 12 55.04 28.66 36.97
CA MET A 12 55.11 27.40 36.21
C MET A 12 56.49 26.71 36.30
N ALA A 13 56.56 25.37 36.32
CA ALA A 13 57.65 24.59 35.70
C ALA A 13 57.25 23.10 35.54
N VAL A 14 57.77 22.51 34.46
CA VAL A 14 57.46 21.22 33.81
C VAL A 14 58.56 20.18 34.10
N ALA A 15 58.25 18.87 34.22
CA ALA A 15 58.92 17.75 33.53
C ALA A 15 58.58 16.32 34.02
N ALA A 16 58.14 15.49 33.06
CA ALA A 16 58.52 14.10 32.74
C ALA A 16 58.19 12.88 33.65
N ALA A 17 57.12 12.18 33.25
CA ALA A 17 56.88 10.74 33.02
C ALA A 17 57.87 9.64 33.50
N VAL A 18 57.29 8.60 34.13
CA VAL A 18 57.60 7.17 33.88
C VAL A 18 56.28 6.39 33.81
N ALA A 19 56.13 5.61 32.74
CA ALA A 19 54.95 4.84 32.37
C ALA A 19 54.83 3.51 33.13
N VAL A 20 53.61 3.14 33.50
CA VAL A 20 53.18 1.73 33.61
C VAL A 20 51.93 1.59 32.74
N MET A 21 52.14 1.16 31.50
CA MET A 21 51.09 0.73 30.59
C MET A 21 50.63 -0.66 31.03
N SER A 22 49.48 -0.74 31.69
CA SER A 22 48.76 -2.00 31.88
C SER A 22 48.00 -2.32 30.61
N THR A 23 48.58 -3.15 29.75
CA THR A 23 47.91 -3.78 28.61
C THR A 23 46.90 -4.81 29.12
N MET A 24 45.69 -4.38 29.48
CA MET A 24 44.54 -5.29 29.47
C MET A 24 44.19 -5.56 28.01
N ALA A 25 44.66 -6.70 27.49
CA ALA A 25 44.11 -7.30 26.30
C ALA A 25 42.65 -7.66 26.59
N ALA A 26 41.74 -6.72 26.35
CA ALA A 26 40.33 -7.04 26.20
C ALA A 26 40.22 -7.86 24.92
N THR A 27 40.15 -9.19 25.07
CA THR A 27 39.58 -10.09 24.08
C THR A 27 38.09 -9.76 23.97
N GLY A 28 37.79 -8.59 23.41
CA GLY A 28 36.48 -8.27 22.90
C GLY A 28 36.27 -9.19 21.72
N SER A 29 35.70 -10.37 21.96
CA SER A 29 34.97 -11.08 20.93
C SER A 29 33.97 -10.08 20.38
N THR A 30 34.23 -9.55 19.18
CA THR A 30 33.20 -9.01 18.31
C THR A 30 32.31 -10.19 17.96
N ALA A 31 31.48 -10.62 18.91
CA ALA A 31 30.30 -11.39 18.60
C ALA A 31 29.53 -10.48 17.66
N ALA A 32 29.60 -10.77 16.36
CA ALA A 32 28.71 -10.17 15.39
C ALA A 32 27.32 -10.32 15.98
N THR A 33 26.71 -9.21 16.38
CA THR A 33 25.37 -9.19 16.96
C THR A 33 24.48 -9.78 15.88
N ARG A 34 24.20 -11.08 15.99
CA ARG A 34 23.29 -11.76 15.08
C ARG A 34 21.99 -10.96 15.16
N PRO A 35 21.40 -10.53 14.02
CA PRO A 35 20.14 -9.83 14.07
C PRO A 35 19.21 -10.62 14.97
N ALA A 36 18.59 -9.95 15.96
CA ALA A 36 17.71 -10.61 16.90
C ALA A 36 16.71 -11.44 16.10
N ALA A 37 16.60 -12.73 16.39
CA ALA A 37 15.62 -13.57 15.72
C ALA A 37 14.23 -12.94 15.90
N GLY A 38 13.44 -12.89 14.82
CA GLY A 38 12.07 -12.41 14.93
C GLY A 38 11.24 -13.26 15.89
N PRO A 39 10.03 -12.82 16.25
CA PRO A 39 9.15 -13.60 17.11
C PRO A 39 8.60 -14.84 16.38
N ASP A 40 8.32 -15.92 17.14
CA ASP A 40 7.72 -17.16 16.60
C ASP A 40 6.34 -16.94 15.97
N ARG A 41 5.65 -15.88 16.39
CA ARG A 41 4.37 -15.41 15.82
C ARG A 41 4.47 -13.91 15.55
N PRO A 42 3.82 -13.40 14.48
CA PRO A 42 3.84 -11.97 14.22
C PRO A 42 3.28 -11.20 15.42
N THR A 43 4.00 -10.15 15.81
CA THR A 43 3.59 -9.24 16.88
C THR A 43 3.09 -7.96 16.25
N ILE A 44 1.91 -7.51 16.68
CA ILE A 44 1.31 -6.25 16.24
C ILE A 44 1.26 -5.31 17.43
N ARG A 45 2.02 -4.21 17.38
CA ARG A 45 2.01 -3.16 18.39
C ARG A 45 1.40 -1.90 17.80
N TYR A 46 0.25 -1.51 18.33
CA TYR A 46 -0.37 -0.24 17.98
C TYR A 46 0.27 0.91 18.78
N THR A 47 0.57 2.01 18.11
CA THR A 47 1.07 3.25 18.72
C THR A 47 0.01 4.35 18.64
N GLU A 48 0.39 5.58 18.99
CA GLU A 48 -0.46 6.76 18.84
C GLU A 48 -1.08 6.81 17.42
N TYR A 49 -2.31 7.33 17.33
CA TYR A 49 -3.12 7.34 16.10
C TYR A 49 -3.53 5.95 15.57
N GLY A 50 -3.23 4.87 16.31
CA GLY A 50 -3.60 3.52 15.91
C GLY A 50 -2.74 2.96 14.77
N ILE A 51 -1.48 3.39 14.67
CA ILE A 51 -0.56 2.89 13.63
C ILE A 51 -0.01 1.51 14.04
N PRO A 52 -0.22 0.45 13.23
CA PRO A 52 0.31 -0.87 13.53
C PRO A 52 1.80 -0.98 13.17
N HIS A 53 2.60 -1.37 14.16
CA HIS A 53 3.98 -1.86 13.97
C HIS A 53 3.97 -3.38 14.02
N ILE A 54 4.25 -4.01 12.89
CA ILE A 54 4.17 -5.45 12.67
C ILE A 54 5.59 -6.02 12.59
N ILE A 55 5.92 -6.91 13.51
CA ILE A 55 7.24 -7.56 13.59
C ILE A 55 7.05 -9.07 13.39
N ALA A 56 7.84 -9.67 12.50
CA ALA A 56 7.82 -11.11 12.22
C ALA A 56 9.22 -11.66 11.90
N SER A 57 9.34 -12.99 11.81
CA SER A 57 10.60 -13.69 11.50
C SER A 57 10.85 -13.89 9.99
N ASP A 58 9.78 -13.88 9.20
CA ASP A 58 9.80 -14.11 7.76
C ASP A 58 8.65 -13.38 7.07
N TRP A 59 8.64 -13.43 5.73
CA TRP A 59 7.65 -12.74 4.89
C TRP A 59 6.23 -13.25 5.13
N GLU A 60 6.09 -14.55 5.35
CA GLU A 60 4.82 -15.18 5.58
C GLU A 60 4.19 -14.79 6.94
N GLY A 61 5.01 -14.71 7.99
CA GLY A 61 4.63 -14.15 9.28
C GLY A 61 4.31 -12.66 9.20
N LEU A 62 5.14 -11.89 8.48
CA LEU A 62 4.93 -10.45 8.29
C LEU A 62 3.59 -10.19 7.59
N GLY A 63 3.32 -10.92 6.52
CA GLY A 63 2.04 -10.92 5.82
C GLY A 63 0.89 -11.28 6.75
N THR A 64 1.05 -12.31 7.59
CA THR A 64 0.03 -12.72 8.57
C THR A 64 -0.32 -11.59 9.54
N GLY A 65 0.69 -10.87 10.06
CA GLY A 65 0.44 -9.70 10.92
C GLY A 65 -0.21 -8.54 10.16
N TYR A 66 0.25 -8.26 8.94
CA TYR A 66 -0.29 -7.21 8.08
C TYR A 66 -1.77 -7.46 7.76
N GLY A 67 -2.10 -8.65 7.25
CA GLY A 67 -3.48 -9.00 6.87
C GLY A 67 -4.44 -8.93 8.04
N TYR A 68 -4.00 -9.35 9.24
CA TYR A 68 -4.80 -9.24 10.45
C TYR A 68 -5.06 -7.79 10.84
N ALA A 69 -4.03 -6.95 10.90
CA ALA A 69 -4.16 -5.53 11.24
C ALA A 69 -4.99 -4.77 10.20
N ALA A 70 -4.74 -5.00 8.91
CA ALA A 70 -5.47 -4.37 7.82
C ALA A 70 -6.97 -4.71 7.86
N ALA A 71 -7.31 -5.99 8.12
CA ALA A 71 -8.69 -6.42 8.29
C ALA A 71 -9.31 -5.78 9.53
N LYS A 72 -8.62 -5.84 10.68
CA LYS A 72 -9.11 -5.23 11.92
C LYS A 72 -9.51 -3.78 11.74
N ASP A 73 -8.71 -3.02 11.02
CA ASP A 73 -8.88 -1.58 10.90
C ASP A 73 -9.79 -1.19 9.71
N ASN A 74 -9.96 -2.05 8.69
CA ASN A 74 -10.59 -1.65 7.41
C ASN A 74 -11.43 -2.75 6.70
N ILE A 75 -11.93 -3.77 7.41
CA ILE A 75 -12.53 -4.96 6.77
C ILE A 75 -13.66 -4.64 5.78
N CYS A 76 -14.54 -3.66 6.03
CA CYS A 76 -15.65 -3.38 5.13
C CYS A 76 -15.16 -2.89 3.76
N THR A 77 -14.17 -2.00 3.73
CA THR A 77 -13.57 -1.53 2.47
C THR A 77 -12.80 -2.64 1.77
N LEU A 78 -12.07 -3.47 2.50
CA LEU A 78 -11.36 -4.62 1.93
C LEU A 78 -12.33 -5.64 1.33
N ALA A 79 -13.37 -6.02 2.06
CA ALA A 79 -14.38 -6.96 1.60
C ALA A 79 -15.16 -6.43 0.38
N ASP A 80 -15.49 -5.14 0.33
CA ASP A 80 -16.11 -4.49 -0.84
C ASP A 80 -15.17 -4.52 -2.06
N THR A 81 -13.87 -4.34 -1.85
CA THR A 81 -12.83 -4.44 -2.89
C THR A 81 -12.74 -5.86 -3.43
N TYR A 82 -12.74 -6.87 -2.56
CA TYR A 82 -12.73 -8.27 -2.98
C TYR A 82 -14.04 -8.67 -3.68
N LEU A 83 -15.17 -8.08 -3.30
CA LEU A 83 -16.43 -8.25 -4.02
C LEU A 83 -16.34 -7.72 -5.46
N MET A 84 -15.71 -6.55 -5.64
CA MET A 84 -15.47 -5.92 -6.94
C MET A 84 -14.62 -6.80 -7.85
N VAL A 85 -13.40 -7.16 -7.41
CA VAL A 85 -12.47 -7.91 -8.28
C VAL A 85 -12.89 -9.36 -8.52
N ASN A 86 -13.89 -9.85 -7.78
CA ASN A 86 -14.53 -11.13 -8.05
C ASN A 86 -15.79 -11.05 -8.91
N ALA A 87 -16.16 -9.87 -9.40
CA ALA A 87 -17.36 -9.66 -10.21
C ALA A 87 -18.63 -10.17 -9.50
N GLN A 88 -18.83 -9.76 -8.25
CA GLN A 88 -19.97 -10.18 -7.44
C GLN A 88 -20.77 -8.99 -6.89
N ARG A 89 -20.47 -7.75 -7.29
CA ARG A 89 -21.14 -6.57 -6.71
C ARG A 89 -22.62 -6.57 -7.00
N SER A 90 -23.04 -6.86 -8.22
CA SER A 90 -24.45 -6.85 -8.63
C SER A 90 -25.30 -7.83 -7.85
N ARG A 91 -24.73 -9.00 -7.54
CA ARG A 91 -25.40 -10.05 -6.75
C ARG A 91 -25.71 -9.59 -5.33
N HIS A 92 -24.81 -8.84 -4.72
CA HIS A 92 -24.88 -8.49 -3.30
C HIS A 92 -25.36 -7.06 -3.03
N LEU A 93 -25.12 -6.14 -3.96
CA LEU A 93 -25.35 -4.69 -3.82
C LEU A 93 -26.29 -4.13 -4.91
N GLY A 94 -26.83 -4.99 -5.77
CA GLY A 94 -27.71 -4.63 -6.89
C GLY A 94 -26.95 -4.12 -8.12
N PRO A 95 -27.45 -4.37 -9.34
CA PRO A 95 -26.74 -4.06 -10.59
C PRO A 95 -26.57 -2.56 -10.86
N ASP A 96 -27.51 -1.73 -10.40
CA ASP A 96 -27.51 -0.27 -10.63
C ASP A 96 -26.70 0.53 -9.59
N GLY A 97 -26.21 -0.14 -8.55
CA GLY A 97 -25.32 0.46 -7.55
C GLY A 97 -23.99 0.92 -8.17
N ARG A 98 -23.22 1.73 -7.43
CA ARG A 98 -21.95 2.28 -7.94
C ARG A 98 -20.76 1.40 -7.57
N ALA A 99 -19.86 1.22 -8.53
CA ALA A 99 -18.74 0.29 -8.40
C ALA A 99 -17.65 0.74 -7.40
N SER A 100 -17.53 2.03 -7.09
CA SER A 100 -16.60 2.55 -6.09
C SER A 100 -17.18 3.75 -5.33
N PRO A 101 -17.12 3.79 -3.99
CA PRO A 101 -17.52 4.95 -3.20
C PRO A 101 -16.47 6.08 -3.25
N GLY A 102 -16.81 7.23 -3.83
CA GLY A 102 -15.94 8.43 -3.85
C GLY A 102 -16.45 9.51 -4.82
N GLN A 103 -16.36 10.79 -4.44
CA GLN A 103 -16.94 11.93 -5.18
C GLN A 103 -16.34 12.06 -6.61
N ASN A 104 -17.23 12.18 -7.60
CA ASN A 104 -17.00 12.56 -9.01
C ASN A 104 -16.22 11.58 -9.91
N GLN A 105 -15.84 10.40 -9.43
CA GLN A 105 -14.97 9.46 -10.17
C GLN A 105 -15.69 8.25 -10.79
N ASN A 106 -16.98 7.99 -10.51
CA ASN A 106 -17.55 6.71 -10.94
C ASN A 106 -19.03 6.72 -11.35
N THR A 107 -19.28 6.88 -12.65
CA THR A 107 -20.58 6.58 -13.28
C THR A 107 -20.78 5.07 -13.56
N THR A 108 -19.74 4.24 -13.42
CA THR A 108 -19.80 2.79 -13.66
C THR A 108 -20.76 2.14 -12.66
N THR A 109 -21.69 1.36 -13.20
CA THR A 109 -22.61 0.56 -12.40
C THR A 109 -21.92 -0.73 -11.93
N ASN A 110 -22.45 -1.34 -10.87
CA ASN A 110 -22.00 -2.64 -10.39
C ASN A 110 -22.05 -3.70 -11.51
N LEU A 111 -23.08 -3.66 -12.37
CA LEU A 111 -23.18 -4.58 -13.51
C LEU A 111 -22.02 -4.43 -14.49
N LYS A 112 -21.67 -3.19 -14.85
CA LYS A 112 -20.54 -2.96 -15.76
C LYS A 112 -19.22 -3.36 -15.12
N SER A 113 -19.01 -3.03 -13.86
CA SER A 113 -17.83 -3.47 -13.11
C SER A 113 -17.72 -4.99 -13.05
N ASP A 114 -18.82 -5.69 -12.76
CA ASP A 114 -18.83 -7.15 -12.74
C ASP A 114 -18.51 -7.74 -14.11
N LEU A 115 -19.13 -7.25 -15.19
CA LEU A 115 -18.82 -7.74 -16.54
C LEU A 115 -17.34 -7.55 -16.90
N TYR A 116 -16.74 -6.42 -16.50
CA TYR A 116 -15.33 -6.15 -16.71
C TYR A 116 -14.42 -7.12 -15.94
N PHE A 117 -14.61 -7.25 -14.62
CA PHE A 117 -13.79 -8.16 -13.81
C PHE A 117 -14.07 -9.63 -14.11
N GLN A 118 -15.30 -9.97 -14.53
CA GLN A 118 -15.65 -11.33 -14.94
C GLN A 118 -14.88 -11.72 -16.19
N ARG A 119 -14.76 -10.81 -17.18
CA ARG A 119 -13.91 -11.04 -18.35
C ARG A 119 -12.45 -11.29 -17.96
N ILE A 120 -11.88 -10.49 -17.05
CA ILE A 120 -10.49 -10.69 -16.57
C ILE A 120 -10.30 -12.09 -15.97
N LYS A 121 -11.31 -12.56 -15.21
CA LYS A 121 -11.32 -13.91 -14.60
C LYS A 121 -11.45 -15.02 -15.65
N ASP A 122 -12.41 -14.89 -16.57
CA ASP A 122 -12.65 -15.89 -17.62
C ASP A 122 -11.46 -16.00 -18.57
N ASP A 123 -10.83 -14.86 -18.87
CA ASP A 123 -9.62 -14.79 -19.67
C ASP A 123 -8.39 -15.30 -18.90
N GLY A 124 -8.46 -15.57 -17.59
CA GLY A 124 -7.34 -16.08 -16.78
C GLY A 124 -6.10 -15.16 -16.75
N VAL A 125 -6.32 -13.84 -16.82
CA VAL A 125 -5.24 -12.85 -16.96
C VAL A 125 -4.30 -12.87 -15.75
N VAL A 126 -4.87 -12.86 -14.54
CA VAL A 126 -4.12 -12.74 -13.30
C VAL A 126 -3.35 -14.03 -13.02
N GLU A 127 -3.97 -15.18 -13.27
CA GLU A 127 -3.38 -16.50 -13.13
C GLU A 127 -2.16 -16.66 -14.04
N ARG A 128 -2.25 -16.19 -15.30
CA ARG A 128 -1.08 -16.16 -16.21
C ARG A 128 0.02 -15.24 -15.72
N LEU A 129 -0.29 -14.06 -15.17
CA LEU A 129 0.71 -13.16 -14.61
C LEU A 129 1.42 -13.79 -13.41
N ILE A 130 0.69 -14.44 -12.50
CA ILE A 130 1.26 -15.12 -11.33
C ILE A 130 2.17 -16.29 -11.73
N ALA A 131 1.86 -16.97 -12.84
CA ALA A 131 2.61 -18.12 -13.33
C ALA A 131 3.96 -17.75 -13.99
N GLN A 132 4.17 -16.48 -14.33
CA GLN A 132 5.45 -16.04 -14.90
C GLN A 132 6.58 -16.11 -13.86
N PRO A 133 7.83 -16.35 -14.30
CA PRO A 133 8.98 -16.23 -13.42
C PRO A 133 9.20 -14.78 -13.00
N ALA A 134 9.84 -14.56 -11.85
CA ALA A 134 10.29 -13.23 -11.47
C ALA A 134 11.32 -12.70 -12.50
N PRO A 135 11.32 -11.39 -12.83
CA PRO A 135 10.55 -10.32 -12.19
C PRO A 135 9.15 -10.08 -12.79
N ASP A 136 8.77 -10.76 -13.88
CA ASP A 136 7.48 -10.52 -14.55
C ASP A 136 6.29 -11.06 -13.74
N GLY A 137 6.51 -12.15 -13.00
CA GLY A 137 5.61 -12.67 -11.96
C GLY A 137 6.13 -12.41 -10.54
N PRO A 138 5.35 -12.77 -9.50
CA PRO A 138 5.70 -12.46 -8.12
C PRO A 138 6.91 -13.25 -7.62
N GLU A 139 7.84 -12.54 -6.96
CA GLU A 139 8.98 -13.15 -6.25
C GLU A 139 8.52 -14.09 -5.13
N PRO A 140 9.35 -15.07 -4.71
CA PRO A 140 9.03 -15.98 -3.60
C PRO A 140 8.60 -15.25 -2.32
N ALA A 141 9.31 -14.17 -1.95
CA ALA A 141 8.98 -13.34 -0.79
C ALA A 141 7.57 -12.72 -0.88
N VAL A 142 7.16 -12.30 -2.08
CA VAL A 142 5.82 -11.73 -2.33
C VAL A 142 4.76 -12.82 -2.18
N LYS A 143 5.00 -14.02 -2.72
CA LYS A 143 4.09 -15.17 -2.56
C LYS A 143 3.91 -15.55 -1.09
N GLU A 144 5.00 -15.59 -0.32
CA GLU A 144 4.99 -15.83 1.12
C GLU A 144 4.18 -14.76 1.87
N ALA A 145 4.45 -13.47 1.59
CA ALA A 145 3.74 -12.37 2.21
C ALA A 145 2.23 -12.38 1.90
N ILE A 146 1.83 -12.67 0.65
CA ILE A 146 0.41 -12.75 0.27
C ILE A 146 -0.28 -13.94 0.93
N ARG A 147 0.36 -15.12 0.98
CA ARG A 147 -0.16 -16.27 1.73
C ARG A 147 -0.38 -15.92 3.20
N GLY A 148 0.58 -15.23 3.80
CA GLY A 148 0.47 -14.68 5.13
C GLY A 148 -0.73 -13.75 5.28
N TYR A 149 -0.83 -12.74 4.41
CA TYR A 149 -1.90 -11.75 4.39
C TYR A 149 -3.28 -12.39 4.40
N VAL A 150 -3.51 -13.37 3.52
CA VAL A 150 -4.78 -14.12 3.44
C VAL A 150 -5.11 -14.79 4.77
N ARG A 151 -4.14 -15.44 5.41
CA ARG A 151 -4.37 -16.06 6.72
C ARG A 151 -4.64 -15.04 7.81
N GLY A 152 -3.94 -13.92 7.81
CA GLY A 152 -4.17 -12.83 8.76
C GLY A 152 -5.59 -12.28 8.66
N TYR A 153 -6.01 -11.94 7.45
CA TYR A 153 -7.37 -11.46 7.16
C TYR A 153 -8.43 -12.48 7.58
N ASN A 154 -8.28 -13.73 7.13
CA ASN A 154 -9.25 -14.79 7.39
C ASN A 154 -9.34 -15.12 8.88
N ARG A 155 -8.22 -15.05 9.60
CA ARG A 155 -8.18 -15.22 11.05
C ARG A 155 -8.99 -14.14 11.76
N TYR A 156 -8.76 -12.86 11.46
CA TYR A 156 -9.53 -11.77 12.07
C TYR A 156 -11.03 -11.94 11.82
N LEU A 157 -11.44 -12.27 10.60
CA LEU A 157 -12.84 -12.52 10.27
C LEU A 157 -13.40 -13.74 11.03
N SER A 158 -12.63 -14.82 11.17
CA SER A 158 -13.08 -16.01 11.91
C SER A 158 -13.25 -15.77 13.41
N GLU A 159 -12.40 -14.93 14.01
CA GLU A 159 -12.44 -14.60 15.42
C GLU A 159 -13.57 -13.58 15.73
N THR A 160 -13.82 -12.64 14.81
CA THR A 160 -14.79 -11.57 15.01
C THR A 160 -16.20 -11.96 14.55
N GLY A 161 -16.30 -12.71 13.45
CA GLY A 161 -17.55 -13.00 12.75
C GLY A 161 -18.11 -11.77 12.02
N ALA A 162 -18.87 -11.98 10.94
CA ALA A 162 -19.48 -10.89 10.18
C ALA A 162 -20.47 -10.05 11.04
N ASP A 163 -21.20 -10.70 11.95
CA ASP A 163 -22.14 -10.03 12.86
C ASP A 163 -21.44 -9.25 13.97
N GLY A 164 -20.21 -9.65 14.34
CA GLY A 164 -19.41 -8.99 15.37
C GLY A 164 -18.65 -7.75 14.88
N LEU A 165 -18.71 -7.44 13.58
CA LEU A 165 -18.03 -6.28 13.01
C LEU A 165 -18.61 -4.97 13.56
N THR A 166 -17.75 -4.02 13.92
CA THR A 166 -18.18 -2.73 14.49
C THR A 166 -18.68 -1.75 13.43
N ASP A 167 -18.18 -1.82 12.20
CA ASP A 167 -18.59 -0.93 11.11
C ASP A 167 -19.98 -1.33 10.56
N PRO A 168 -21.00 -0.45 10.69
CA PRO A 168 -22.36 -0.75 10.22
C PRO A 168 -22.48 -0.87 8.69
N ALA A 169 -21.49 -0.41 7.92
CA ALA A 169 -21.53 -0.50 6.46
C ALA A 169 -21.51 -1.95 5.94
N CYS A 170 -20.93 -2.89 6.70
CA CYS A 170 -20.85 -4.30 6.31
C CYS A 170 -21.16 -5.30 7.42
N ARG A 171 -21.55 -4.85 8.62
CA ARG A 171 -21.95 -5.75 9.71
C ARG A 171 -23.05 -6.70 9.25
N GLY A 172 -22.82 -8.00 9.46
CA GLY A 172 -23.72 -9.10 9.07
C GLY A 172 -23.86 -9.31 7.56
N ALA A 173 -23.09 -8.58 6.73
CA ALA A 173 -23.24 -8.69 5.30
C ALA A 173 -22.58 -9.97 4.76
N ALA A 174 -23.34 -10.75 3.98
CA ALA A 174 -22.90 -12.03 3.44
C ALA A 174 -21.68 -11.95 2.49
N TRP A 175 -21.37 -10.75 1.99
CA TRP A 175 -20.20 -10.51 1.14
C TRP A 175 -18.91 -10.29 1.94
N VAL A 176 -18.99 -10.13 3.27
CA VAL A 176 -17.83 -10.22 4.16
C VAL A 176 -17.51 -11.70 4.36
N ARG A 177 -16.57 -12.21 3.56
CA ARG A 177 -16.20 -13.63 3.51
C ARG A 177 -14.68 -13.84 3.68
N PRO A 178 -14.23 -15.06 4.00
CA PRO A 178 -12.84 -15.43 3.83
C PRO A 178 -12.36 -15.20 2.39
N ILE A 179 -11.10 -14.81 2.25
CA ILE A 179 -10.43 -14.53 0.98
C ILE A 179 -9.40 -15.61 0.63
N THR A 180 -8.95 -15.59 -0.62
CA THR A 180 -7.91 -16.45 -1.20
C THR A 180 -6.73 -15.62 -1.67
N GLU A 181 -5.58 -16.24 -1.95
CA GLU A 181 -4.43 -15.54 -2.55
C GLU A 181 -4.82 -14.87 -3.88
N LEU A 182 -5.67 -15.53 -4.66
CA LEU A 182 -6.14 -15.02 -5.93
C LEU A 182 -7.02 -13.78 -5.80
N ASP A 183 -7.77 -13.62 -4.70
CA ASP A 183 -8.49 -12.38 -4.40
C ASP A 183 -7.52 -11.20 -4.24
N VAL A 184 -6.40 -11.42 -3.52
CA VAL A 184 -5.36 -10.42 -3.30
C VAL A 184 -4.62 -10.09 -4.60
N TYR A 185 -4.28 -11.09 -5.42
CA TYR A 185 -3.64 -10.85 -6.71
C TYR A 185 -4.55 -10.13 -7.72
N ARG A 186 -5.86 -10.44 -7.73
CA ARG A 186 -6.84 -9.72 -8.57
C ARG A 186 -6.98 -8.28 -8.12
N HIS A 187 -6.95 -8.02 -6.81
CA HIS A 187 -6.88 -6.67 -6.27
C HIS A 187 -5.60 -5.95 -6.69
N ALA A 188 -4.43 -6.56 -6.54
CA ALA A 188 -3.17 -5.98 -7.02
C ALA A 188 -3.21 -5.66 -8.53
N HIS A 189 -3.76 -6.55 -9.35
CA HIS A 189 -3.96 -6.30 -10.77
C HIS A 189 -4.90 -5.12 -11.04
N ALA A 190 -5.98 -4.97 -10.28
CA ALA A 190 -6.89 -3.83 -10.39
C ALA A 190 -6.19 -2.50 -10.08
N GLU A 191 -5.22 -2.47 -9.17
CA GLU A 191 -4.40 -1.27 -8.93
C GLU A 191 -3.41 -0.98 -10.06
N ILE A 192 -2.81 -2.02 -10.66
CA ILE A 192 -1.87 -1.87 -11.79
C ILE A 192 -2.55 -1.24 -13.01
N ILE A 193 -3.79 -1.63 -13.29
CA ILE A 193 -4.55 -1.15 -14.46
C ILE A 193 -5.35 0.13 -14.20
N MET A 194 -5.29 0.69 -12.99
CA MET A 194 -6.07 1.86 -12.56
C MET A 194 -5.87 3.06 -13.49
N GLY A 195 -4.63 3.31 -13.91
CA GLY A 195 -4.28 4.41 -14.83
C GLY A 195 -4.52 4.12 -16.32
N SER A 196 -4.97 2.91 -16.68
CA SER A 196 -5.08 2.46 -18.06
C SER A 196 -6.46 1.86 -18.37
N ALA A 197 -6.61 0.54 -18.29
CA ALA A 197 -7.82 -0.16 -18.68
C ALA A 197 -9.01 0.17 -17.78
N ASP A 198 -8.81 0.47 -16.50
CA ASP A 198 -9.90 0.84 -15.58
C ASP A 198 -10.58 2.16 -15.99
N ALA A 199 -9.80 3.14 -16.44
CA ALA A 199 -10.32 4.43 -16.92
C ALA A 199 -11.22 4.29 -18.17
N LEU A 200 -11.12 3.18 -18.89
CA LEU A 200 -11.90 2.87 -20.10
C LEU A 200 -12.92 1.75 -19.88
N LEU A 201 -13.21 1.38 -18.63
CA LEU A 201 -14.03 0.22 -18.28
C LEU A 201 -15.40 0.25 -18.98
N ASP A 202 -16.15 1.34 -18.85
CA ASP A 202 -17.49 1.46 -19.44
C ASP A 202 -17.46 1.28 -20.97
N GLY A 203 -16.48 1.88 -21.65
CA GLY A 203 -16.33 1.75 -23.09
C GLY A 203 -15.96 0.32 -23.52
N GLN A 204 -15.19 -0.40 -22.70
CA GLN A 204 -14.85 -1.81 -22.97
C GLN A 204 -16.04 -2.73 -22.80
N VAL A 205 -16.89 -2.48 -21.80
CA VAL A 205 -18.07 -3.30 -21.50
C VAL A 205 -19.20 -3.02 -22.51
N ASP A 206 -19.40 -1.76 -22.88
CA ASP A 206 -20.46 -1.36 -23.83
C ASP A 206 -20.09 -1.64 -25.30
N ALA A 207 -18.86 -2.08 -25.58
CA ALA A 207 -18.41 -2.38 -26.93
C ALA A 207 -19.15 -3.58 -27.52
N ALA A 208 -19.92 -3.33 -28.59
CA ALA A 208 -20.69 -4.34 -29.30
C ALA A 208 -20.40 -4.30 -30.81
N PRO A 209 -20.41 -5.45 -31.51
CA PRO A 209 -20.29 -5.45 -32.96
C PRO A 209 -21.55 -4.83 -33.60
N PRO A 210 -21.44 -4.30 -34.83
CA PRO A 210 -22.59 -3.80 -35.56
C PRO A 210 -23.72 -4.84 -35.64
N GLY A 211 -24.95 -4.44 -35.26
CA GLY A 211 -26.14 -5.29 -35.34
C GLY A 211 -26.43 -6.17 -34.11
N ALA A 212 -25.60 -6.14 -33.05
CA ALA A 212 -25.84 -6.94 -31.83
C ALA A 212 -26.91 -6.38 -30.88
N ALA A 213 -27.36 -5.13 -31.06
CA ALA A 213 -28.42 -4.53 -30.25
C ALA A 213 -29.79 -4.66 -30.92
N SER A 214 -30.78 -5.17 -30.19
CA SER A 214 -32.21 -5.16 -30.57
C SER A 214 -32.87 -3.78 -30.42
N ALA A 215 -32.13 -2.77 -29.95
CA ALA A 215 -32.57 -1.38 -29.91
C ALA A 215 -32.47 -0.74 -31.30
N PRO A 216 -33.38 0.20 -31.67
CA PRO A 216 -33.31 0.89 -32.95
C PRO A 216 -31.92 1.49 -33.14
N ALA A 217 -31.25 1.10 -34.23
CA ALA A 217 -29.92 1.55 -34.55
C ALA A 217 -29.89 3.09 -34.54
N LYS A 218 -29.17 3.68 -33.57
CA LYS A 218 -28.82 5.10 -33.66
C LYS A 218 -28.08 5.29 -34.98
N PRO A 219 -28.38 6.35 -35.76
CA PRO A 219 -27.66 6.61 -36.99
C PRO A 219 -26.15 6.57 -36.71
N ALA A 220 -25.42 5.83 -37.54
CA ALA A 220 -23.98 5.71 -37.41
C ALA A 220 -23.37 7.12 -37.43
N SER A 221 -22.61 7.47 -36.40
CA SER A 221 -21.95 8.77 -36.36
C SER A 221 -20.94 8.89 -37.50
N SER A 222 -20.87 10.07 -38.11
CA SER A 222 -19.85 10.33 -39.13
C SER A 222 -18.44 10.16 -38.56
N PRO A 223 -17.42 9.85 -39.38
CA PRO A 223 -16.03 9.79 -38.90
C PRO A 223 -15.58 11.04 -38.14
N LYS A 224 -16.06 12.22 -38.54
CA LYS A 224 -15.79 13.50 -37.86
C LYS A 224 -16.42 13.58 -36.47
N GLU A 225 -17.67 13.14 -36.32
CA GLU A 225 -18.34 13.09 -35.03
C GLU A 225 -17.72 12.05 -34.11
N THR A 226 -17.33 10.89 -34.64
CA THR A 226 -16.60 9.86 -33.89
C THR A 226 -15.25 10.40 -33.41
N ALA A 227 -14.48 11.06 -34.28
CA ALA A 227 -13.22 11.69 -33.91
C ALA A 227 -13.39 12.79 -32.85
N ALA A 228 -14.44 13.61 -32.96
CA ALA A 228 -14.77 14.64 -31.96
C ALA A 228 -15.14 14.00 -30.62
N LYS A 229 -15.97 12.96 -30.60
CA LYS A 229 -16.34 12.22 -29.37
C LYS A 229 -15.11 11.60 -28.70
N ILE A 230 -14.23 10.96 -29.47
CA ILE A 230 -12.96 10.40 -28.96
C ILE A 230 -12.10 11.51 -28.38
N SER A 231 -11.91 12.62 -29.11
CA SER A 231 -11.10 13.76 -28.65
C SER A 231 -11.66 14.36 -27.36
N SER A 232 -12.98 14.53 -27.25
CA SER A 232 -13.64 15.02 -26.04
C SER A 232 -13.53 14.03 -24.88
N ALA A 233 -13.69 12.72 -25.12
CA ALA A 233 -13.54 11.69 -24.09
C ALA A 233 -12.10 11.65 -23.55
N LEU A 234 -11.10 11.74 -24.44
CA LEU A 234 -9.69 11.84 -24.05
C LEU A 234 -9.38 13.13 -23.29
N ALA A 235 -10.02 14.26 -23.65
CA ALA A 235 -9.85 15.51 -22.94
C ALA A 235 -10.46 15.48 -21.53
N VAL A 236 -11.62 14.83 -21.34
CA VAL A 236 -12.24 14.63 -20.02
C VAL A 236 -11.41 13.68 -19.15
N SER A 237 -10.87 12.61 -19.72
CA SER A 237 -9.95 11.70 -19.02
C SER A 237 -8.73 12.45 -18.46
N ARG A 238 -8.17 13.42 -19.20
CA ARG A 238 -7.07 14.29 -18.74
C ARG A 238 -7.45 15.27 -17.63
N GLN A 239 -8.74 15.52 -17.39
CA GLN A 239 -9.22 16.41 -16.33
C GLN A 239 -9.54 15.69 -15.01
N GLN A 240 -9.48 14.35 -14.97
CA GLN A 240 -9.71 13.60 -13.74
C GLN A 240 -8.58 13.84 -12.72
N SER A 241 -9.00 14.12 -11.49
CA SER A 241 -8.29 14.95 -10.50
C SER A 241 -7.23 14.24 -9.64
N MET A 242 -6.69 13.09 -10.08
CA MET A 242 -5.65 12.42 -9.30
C MET A 242 -4.33 13.17 -9.47
N GLY A 243 -3.81 13.69 -8.38
CA GLY A 243 -2.55 14.44 -8.35
C GLY A 243 -1.73 14.04 -7.14
N SER A 244 -0.53 14.56 -7.02
CA SER A 244 0.32 14.39 -5.85
C SER A 244 1.44 15.41 -5.90
N ASN A 245 1.94 15.81 -4.73
CA ASN A 245 3.20 16.53 -4.62
C ASN A 245 4.27 15.59 -4.02
N ALA A 246 5.47 15.64 -4.57
CA ALA A 246 6.65 15.02 -3.97
C ALA A 246 7.86 15.93 -4.20
N LEU A 247 8.63 16.20 -3.15
CA LEU A 247 9.84 17.04 -3.22
C LEU A 247 10.98 16.33 -2.52
N ALA A 248 12.09 16.13 -3.21
CA ALA A 248 13.34 15.64 -2.64
C ALA A 248 14.37 16.76 -2.67
N VAL A 249 14.92 17.10 -1.50
CA VAL A 249 15.95 18.14 -1.35
C VAL A 249 17.24 17.47 -0.90
N GLY A 250 18.29 17.62 -1.70
CA GLY A 250 19.62 17.10 -1.36
C GLY A 250 20.23 17.84 -0.16
N SER A 251 21.29 17.27 0.42
CA SER A 251 21.98 17.83 1.59
C SER A 251 22.41 19.30 1.44
N GLN A 252 22.77 19.72 0.22
CA GLN A 252 23.14 21.11 -0.08
C GLN A 252 21.97 22.09 0.08
N GLY A 253 20.72 21.62 0.00
CA GLY A 253 19.52 22.44 0.15
C GLY A 253 18.88 22.37 1.54
N VAL A 254 19.44 21.59 2.47
CA VAL A 254 18.89 21.41 3.82
C VAL A 254 19.89 21.90 4.87
N SER A 255 19.47 22.83 5.72
CA SER A 255 20.26 23.24 6.88
C SER A 255 20.51 22.04 7.80
N GLY A 256 21.78 21.70 8.05
CA GLY A 256 22.17 20.51 8.81
C GLY A 256 22.68 19.35 7.94
N GLY A 257 22.55 19.43 6.61
CA GLY A 257 23.26 18.54 5.67
C GLY A 257 22.68 17.15 5.48
N THR A 258 21.51 16.83 6.04
CA THR A 258 20.78 15.58 5.76
C THR A 258 19.70 15.86 4.71
N GLY A 259 19.59 15.01 3.69
CA GLY A 259 18.54 15.15 2.67
C GLY A 259 17.13 15.07 3.28
N MET A 260 16.15 15.68 2.61
CA MET A 260 14.75 15.68 3.03
C MET A 260 13.83 15.23 1.90
N LEU A 261 12.75 14.52 2.25
CA LEU A 261 11.69 14.14 1.34
C LEU A 261 10.32 14.59 1.88
N LEU A 262 9.54 15.25 1.04
CA LEU A 262 8.11 15.46 1.22
C LEU A 262 7.35 14.46 0.37
N ALA A 263 6.47 13.68 1.01
CA ALA A 263 5.47 12.84 0.36
C ALA A 263 4.07 13.41 0.62
N ASN A 264 3.35 13.77 -0.44
CA ASN A 264 2.01 14.36 -0.32
C ASN A 264 1.09 13.87 -1.47
N PRO A 265 0.64 12.60 -1.41
CA PRO A 265 -0.28 12.05 -2.40
C PRO A 265 -1.70 12.63 -2.25
N HIS A 266 -2.35 13.00 -3.37
CA HIS A 266 -3.76 13.44 -3.40
C HIS A 266 -4.66 12.32 -3.93
N PHE A 267 -4.83 11.30 -3.09
CA PHE A 267 -5.69 10.14 -3.35
C PHE A 267 -7.05 10.27 -2.66
N PRO A 268 -8.07 9.48 -3.07
CA PRO A 268 -9.38 9.48 -2.44
C PRO A 268 -9.32 9.24 -0.92
N TRP A 269 -10.20 9.91 -0.19
CA TRP A 269 -10.34 9.75 1.27
C TRP A 269 -11.10 8.49 1.68
N GLN A 270 -11.77 7.83 0.73
CA GLN A 270 -12.64 6.68 0.95
C GLN A 270 -12.37 5.62 -0.12
N GLY A 271 -12.76 4.37 0.16
CA GLY A 271 -12.61 3.26 -0.77
C GLY A 271 -11.20 2.67 -0.81
N LYS A 272 -11.00 1.71 -1.72
CA LYS A 272 -9.77 0.90 -1.85
C LYS A 272 -8.50 1.72 -2.06
N ASN A 273 -8.64 2.90 -2.68
CA ASN A 273 -7.52 3.78 -3.01
C ASN A 273 -7.10 4.69 -1.84
N ARG A 274 -7.76 4.59 -0.68
CA ARG A 274 -7.34 5.30 0.53
C ARG A 274 -6.01 4.73 1.04
N MET A 275 -5.09 5.62 1.42
CA MET A 275 -3.83 5.24 2.02
C MET A 275 -4.03 4.76 3.47
N TRP A 276 -3.32 3.69 3.84
CA TRP A 276 -3.28 3.17 5.20
C TRP A 276 -1.84 3.07 5.68
N GLN A 277 -1.56 3.63 6.86
CA GLN A 277 -0.21 3.71 7.42
C GLN A 277 0.13 2.45 8.22
N SER A 278 1.34 1.93 8.03
CA SER A 278 1.86 0.76 8.75
C SER A 278 3.39 0.78 8.83
N HIS A 279 3.95 0.00 9.77
CA HIS A 279 5.38 -0.23 9.89
C HIS A 279 5.64 -1.74 9.92
N LEU A 280 6.47 -2.21 8.99
CA LEU A 280 6.75 -3.63 8.76
C LEU A 280 8.22 -3.94 9.06
N THR A 281 8.45 -4.92 9.93
CA THR A 281 9.80 -5.30 10.35
C THR A 281 9.99 -6.82 10.30
N ILE A 282 11.01 -7.26 9.56
CA ILE A 282 11.65 -8.57 9.73
C ILE A 282 13.11 -8.30 10.10
N PRO A 283 13.54 -8.58 11.34
CA PRO A 283 14.89 -8.29 11.79
C PRO A 283 15.98 -8.79 10.83
N GLY A 284 16.88 -7.90 10.44
CA GLY A 284 17.97 -8.22 9.50
C GLY A 284 17.55 -8.40 8.04
N LYS A 285 16.27 -8.14 7.68
CA LYS A 285 15.77 -8.22 6.29
C LYS A 285 15.05 -6.97 5.83
N VAL A 286 14.06 -6.49 6.60
CA VAL A 286 13.29 -5.29 6.25
C VAL A 286 12.89 -4.54 7.52
N ASN A 287 12.94 -3.22 7.45
CA ASN A 287 12.46 -2.32 8.50
C ASN A 287 11.91 -1.07 7.81
N VAL A 288 10.63 -1.05 7.48
CA VAL A 288 10.03 -0.03 6.60
C VAL A 288 8.74 0.52 7.20
N SER A 289 8.62 1.85 7.18
CA SER A 289 7.44 2.57 7.66
C SER A 289 6.89 3.45 6.55
N GLY A 290 5.58 3.53 6.43
CA GLY A 290 4.94 4.38 5.43
C GLY A 290 3.47 4.05 5.24
N ALA A 291 2.97 4.35 4.05
CA ALA A 291 1.60 4.13 3.66
C ALA A 291 1.47 3.28 2.39
N SER A 292 0.37 2.54 2.32
CA SER A 292 0.02 1.66 1.22
C SER A 292 -1.39 1.95 0.73
N LEU A 293 -1.67 1.72 -0.55
CA LEU A 293 -3.07 1.56 -0.96
C LEU A 293 -3.66 0.39 -0.19
N LEU A 294 -4.86 0.58 0.36
CA LEU A 294 -5.46 -0.37 1.28
C LEU A 294 -5.64 -1.74 0.61
N GLY A 295 -5.04 -2.78 1.21
CA GLY A 295 -5.13 -4.17 0.71
C GLY A 295 -3.89 -4.65 -0.03
N LEU A 296 -2.92 -3.76 -0.32
CA LEU A 296 -1.61 -4.15 -0.85
C LEU A 296 -0.61 -4.41 0.30
N PRO A 297 -0.04 -5.62 0.44
CA PRO A 297 0.84 -5.97 1.56
C PRO A 297 2.29 -5.47 1.39
N ALA A 298 2.46 -4.20 1.00
CA ALA A 298 3.76 -3.55 0.83
C ALA A 298 3.65 -2.04 1.03
N VAL A 299 4.68 -1.39 1.60
CA VAL A 299 4.74 0.08 1.74
C VAL A 299 4.99 0.73 0.39
N ASN A 300 4.00 1.44 -0.15
CA ASN A 300 4.10 2.10 -1.46
C ASN A 300 4.80 3.45 -1.38
N ILE A 301 4.56 4.21 -0.31
CA ILE A 301 5.19 5.52 -0.05
C ILE A 301 5.72 5.47 1.37
N GLY A 302 7.01 5.72 1.58
CA GLY A 302 7.58 5.56 2.91
C GLY A 302 9.07 5.77 3.00
N TYR A 303 9.65 5.19 4.04
CA TYR A 303 11.06 5.27 4.33
C TYR A 303 11.51 4.05 5.15
N ASN A 304 12.80 3.77 5.09
CA ASN A 304 13.50 2.88 5.99
C ASN A 304 14.73 3.60 6.57
N ASP A 305 15.67 2.85 7.15
CA ASP A 305 16.86 3.40 7.79
C ASP A 305 17.83 4.08 6.78
N ASP A 306 17.70 3.80 5.48
CA ASP A 306 18.66 4.19 4.44
C ASP A 306 18.08 5.11 3.34
N VAL A 307 16.78 4.98 3.03
CA VAL A 307 16.13 5.69 1.92
C VAL A 307 14.67 6.04 2.22
N ALA A 308 14.21 7.15 1.64
CA ALA A 308 12.81 7.55 1.62
C ALA A 308 12.35 7.75 0.17
N TRP A 309 11.08 7.41 -0.13
CA TRP A 309 10.50 7.56 -1.46
C TRP A 309 9.02 7.95 -1.42
N SER A 310 8.57 8.55 -2.52
CA SER A 310 7.18 8.92 -2.77
C SER A 310 6.85 8.79 -4.25
N HIS A 311 5.57 8.88 -4.59
CA HIS A 311 5.09 8.81 -5.96
C HIS A 311 4.19 9.99 -6.30
N THR A 312 4.17 10.35 -7.58
CA THR A 312 3.17 11.24 -8.16
C THR A 312 2.56 10.61 -9.39
N VAL A 313 1.29 10.92 -9.68
CA VAL A 313 0.66 10.49 -10.93
C VAL A 313 1.46 11.07 -12.10
N ALA A 314 1.97 10.20 -12.97
CA ALA A 314 2.74 10.60 -14.13
C ALA A 314 1.80 10.98 -15.29
N THR A 315 2.21 11.94 -16.12
CA THR A 315 1.43 12.39 -17.29
C THR A 315 1.68 11.55 -18.55
N VAL A 316 2.57 10.56 -18.47
CA VAL A 316 2.87 9.67 -19.59
C VAL A 316 1.67 8.75 -19.84
N ALA A 317 1.14 8.81 -21.06
CA ALA A 317 0.06 7.99 -21.58
C ALA A 317 0.63 6.94 -22.53
#